data_AF-A0A1R3HYD4-F1
#
_entry.id   AF-A0A1R3HYD4-F1
#
_cell.length_a   1.000
_cell.length_b   1.000
_cell.length_c   1.000
_cell.angle_alpha   90.00
_cell.angle_beta   90.00
_cell.angle_gamma   90.00
#
_symmetry.space_group_name_H-M   'P 1'
#
loop_
_entity.id
_entity.type
_entity.pdbx_description
1 polymer ?
#
loop_
_entity_poly.entity_id
_entity_poly.type
_entity_poly.pdbx_seq_one_letter_code
_entity_poly.pdbx_strand_id
1 'polypeptide(L)' 'MEDRTFKVGQEFPDVKAFRNAIKEAAIAQHFELRIIKSDLIRYFAKCATEGCPWRIRAKDTAYFLLIVSK' A
#
# COMPACT_ATOMS: atom_id res chain seq x y z
N MET A 1 -4.07 -21.91 1.74
CA MET A 1 -3.06 -21.20 0.93
C MET A 1 -3.56 -19.78 0.82
N GLU A 2 -3.14 -18.92 1.76
CA GLU A 2 -3.77 -17.62 1.95
C GLU A 2 -3.42 -16.68 0.79
N ASP A 3 -4.45 -16.20 0.11
CA ASP A 3 -4.40 -15.28 -1.02
C ASP A 3 -3.83 -13.93 -0.55
N ARG A 4 -2.51 -13.74 -0.66
CA ARG A 4 -1.81 -12.48 -0.34
C ARG A 4 -2.02 -11.42 -1.43
N THR A 5 -3.24 -11.30 -1.94
CA THR A 5 -3.61 -10.33 -2.98
C THR A 5 -4.14 -9.06 -2.32
N PHE A 6 -3.50 -7.92 -2.64
CA PHE A 6 -3.93 -6.61 -2.18
C PHE A 6 -5.13 -6.14 -2.98
N LYS A 7 -6.19 -5.69 -2.30
CA LYS A 7 -7.39 -5.17 -2.94
C LYS A 7 -7.53 -3.66 -2.76
N VAL A 8 -8.03 -3.01 -3.80
CA VAL A 8 -8.50 -1.62 -3.70
C VAL A 8 -9.61 -1.57 -2.66
N GLY A 9 -9.51 -0.66 -1.70
CA GLY A 9 -10.48 -0.54 -0.61
C GLY A 9 -10.17 -1.37 0.63
N GLN A 10 -9.03 -2.06 0.68
CA GLN A 10 -8.66 -2.82 1.87
C GLN A 10 -8.37 -1.90 3.05
N GLU A 11 -8.91 -2.25 4.20
CA GLU A 11 -8.83 -1.47 5.43
C GLU A 11 -7.90 -2.16 6.42
N PHE A 12 -7.12 -1.38 7.15
CA PHE A 12 -6.19 -1.90 8.15
C PHE A 12 -6.44 -1.22 9.49
N PRO A 13 -6.33 -1.98 10.60
CA PRO A 13 -6.51 -1.44 11.95
C PRO A 13 -5.36 -0.49 12.35
N ASP A 14 -4.16 -0.70 11.80
CA ASP A 14 -2.95 0.02 12.18
C ASP A 14 -2.06 0.34 10.99
N VAL A 15 -1.32 1.46 11.08
CA VAL A 15 -0.28 1.81 10.11
C VAL A 15 0.82 0.74 10.01
N LYS A 16 1.08 0.02 11.12
CA LYS A 16 2.08 -1.04 11.17
C LYS A 16 1.61 -2.27 10.40
N ALA A 17 0.34 -2.67 10.58
CA ALA A 17 -0.28 -3.75 9.83
C ALA A 17 -0.29 -3.43 8.34
N PHE A 18 -0.69 -2.21 7.98
CA PHE A 18 -0.66 -1.70 6.60
C PHE A 18 0.75 -1.74 5.99
N ARG A 19 1.79 -1.27 6.71
CA ARG A 19 3.19 -1.33 6.23
C ARG A 19 3.68 -2.76 6.01
N ASN A 20 3.35 -3.68 6.92
CA ASN A 20 3.72 -5.09 6.77
C ASN A 20 3.03 -5.71 5.57
N ALA A 21 1.74 -5.45 5.44
CA ALA A 21 0.96 -5.93 4.32
C ALA A 21 1.57 -5.42 3.00
N ILE A 22 1.81 -4.12 2.86
CA ILE A 22 2.46 -3.55 1.66
C ILE A 22 3.82 -4.19 1.36
N LYS A 23 4.63 -4.49 2.37
CA LYS A 23 5.92 -5.18 2.18
C LYS A 23 5.72 -6.61 1.67
N GLU A 24 4.81 -7.35 2.28
CA GLU A 24 4.46 -8.70 1.81
C GLU A 24 3.90 -8.66 0.39
N ALA A 25 3.11 -7.64 0.03
CA ALA A 25 2.62 -7.40 -1.33
C ALA A 25 3.77 -7.30 -2.33
N ALA A 26 4.73 -6.44 -2.01
CA ALA A 26 5.88 -6.15 -2.85
C ALA A 26 6.75 -7.40 -3.04
N ILE A 27 6.91 -8.20 -1.99
CA ILE A 27 7.64 -9.47 -2.07
C ILE A 27 6.86 -10.47 -2.92
N ALA A 28 5.57 -10.66 -2.66
CA ALA A 28 4.74 -11.65 -3.36
C ALA A 28 4.56 -11.34 -4.85
N GLN A 29 4.41 -10.06 -5.21
CA GLN A 29 4.23 -9.61 -6.58
C GLN A 29 5.55 -9.15 -7.22
N HIS A 30 6.68 -9.26 -6.51
CA HIS A 30 8.01 -8.86 -6.97
C HIS A 30 8.07 -7.43 -7.55
N PHE A 31 7.40 -6.47 -6.91
CA PHE A 31 7.48 -5.06 -7.30
C PHE A 31 8.17 -4.22 -6.23
N GLU A 32 8.85 -3.16 -6.67
CA GLU A 32 9.46 -2.19 -5.76
C GLU A 32 8.54 -1.00 -5.52
N LEU A 33 8.48 -0.58 -4.25
CA LEU A 33 7.72 0.57 -3.79
C LEU A 33 8.67 1.69 -3.41
N ARG A 34 8.31 2.92 -3.77
CA ARG A 34 8.96 4.12 -3.27
C ARG A 34 8.01 4.90 -2.37
N ILE A 35 8.37 4.97 -1.10
CA ILE A 35 7.64 5.78 -0.12
C ILE A 35 7.93 7.26 -0.41
N ILE A 36 6.88 8.03 -0.68
CA ILE A 36 6.97 9.48 -0.87
C ILE A 36 6.82 10.19 0.48
N LYS A 37 5.81 9.80 1.25
CA LYS A 37 5.54 10.38 2.57
C LYS A 37 4.87 9.36 3.47
N SER A 38 5.31 9.22 4.70
CA SER A 38 4.79 8.25 5.65
C SER A 38 4.73 8.88 7.03
N ASP A 39 3.59 9.46 7.35
CA ASP A 39 3.22 9.93 8.68
C ASP A 39 2.47 8.81 9.45
N LEU A 40 2.13 9.07 10.71
CA LEU A 40 1.31 8.15 11.52
C LEU A 40 -0.11 7.97 10.96
N ILE A 41 -0.62 9.02 10.31
CA ILE A 41 -2.01 9.18 9.87
C ILE A 41 -2.17 9.16 8.34
N ARG A 42 -1.05 9.28 7.61
CA ARG A 42 -1.05 9.45 6.14
C ARG A 42 0.10 8.68 5.55
N TYR A 43 -0.19 7.85 4.56
CA TYR A 43 0.85 7.11 3.84
C TYR A 43 0.68 7.30 2.34
N PHE A 44 1.76 7.72 1.70
CA PHE A 44 1.88 7.94 0.28
C PHE A 44 3.07 7.15 -0.23
N ALA A 45 2.80 6.16 -1.07
CA ALA A 45 3.82 5.45 -1.82
C ALA A 45 3.45 5.41 -3.29
N LYS A 46 4.46 5.26 -4.14
CA LYS A 46 4.31 5.02 -5.57
C LYS A 46 5.10 3.78 -5.95
N CYS A 47 4.85 3.25 -7.13
CA CYS A 47 5.77 2.30 -7.73
C CYS A 47 7.17 2.92 -7.86
N ALA A 48 8.21 2.15 -7.57
CA ALA A 48 9.58 2.54 -7.87
C ALA A 48 9.93 2.32 -9.35
N THR A 49 9.22 1.42 -10.04
CA THR A 49 9.40 1.16 -11.47
C THR A 49 9.00 2.38 -12.30
N GLU A 50 9.89 2.78 -13.20
CA GLU A 50 9.63 3.87 -14.15
C GLU A 50 8.47 3.50 -15.10
N GLY A 51 7.49 4.39 -15.22
CA GLY A 51 6.30 4.17 -16.06
C GLY A 51 5.09 3.55 -15.37
N CYS A 52 5.15 3.22 -14.07
CA CYS A 52 3.98 2.67 -13.38
C CYS A 52 2.97 3.75 -12.98
N PRO A 53 1.69 3.62 -13.37
CA PRO A 53 0.65 4.60 -13.05
C PRO A 53 0.11 4.48 -11.62
N TRP A 54 0.33 3.35 -10.94
CA TRP A 54 -0.25 3.07 -9.64
C TRP A 54 0.40 3.85 -8.49
N ARG A 55 -0.43 4.29 -7.54
CA ARG A 55 -0.03 5.06 -6.36
C ARG A 55 -0.87 4.67 -5.16
N ILE A 56 -0.23 4.46 -4.03
CA ILE A 56 -0.89 4.14 -2.76
C ILE A 56 -1.08 5.43 -1.98
N ARG A 57 -2.32 5.69 -1.57
CA ARG A 57 -2.69 6.81 -0.70
C ARG A 57 -3.57 6.30 0.42
N ALA A 58 -3.08 6.36 1.64
CA ALA A 58 -3.87 6.10 2.84
C ALA A 58 -4.06 7.37 3.66
N LYS A 59 -5.25 7.54 4.23
CA LYS A 59 -5.65 8.66 5.07
C LYS A 59 -6.41 8.15 6.29
N ASP A 60 -6.17 8.81 7.42
CA ASP A 60 -6.69 8.55 8.77
C ASP A 60 -8.20 8.52 8.97
N THR A 61 -9.03 8.83 7.97
CA THR A 61 -10.42 9.24 8.24
C THR A 61 -11.35 8.12 8.69
N ALA A 62 -10.85 6.88 8.78
CA ALA A 62 -11.32 5.78 9.64
C ALA A 62 -10.68 4.45 9.21
N TYR A 63 -10.08 4.39 8.01
CA TYR A 63 -9.57 3.16 7.44
C TYR A 63 -8.44 3.46 6.45
N PHE A 64 -7.32 2.72 6.54
CA PHE A 64 -6.19 2.81 5.61
C PHE A 64 -6.58 2.26 4.23
N LEU A 65 -7.42 2.98 3.49
CA LEU A 65 -7.93 2.58 2.18
C LEU A 65 -6.79 2.49 1.16
N LEU A 66 -6.43 1.28 0.74
CA LEU A 66 -5.44 1.08 -0.32
C LEU A 66 -6.14 1.30 -1.67
N ILE A 67 -5.72 2.26 -2.50
CA ILE A 67 -6.18 2.36 -3.89
C ILE A 67 -5.03 1.95 -4.79
N VAL A 68 -5.08 0.73 -5.33
CA VAL A 68 -4.22 0.29 -6.44
C VAL A 68 -4.99 0.50 -7.74
N SER A 69 -4.94 1.70 -8.31
CA SER A 69 -5.39 1.87 -9.70
C SER A 69 -4.35 1.24 -10.64
N LYS A 70 -4.80 0.23 -11.40
CA LYS A 70 -4.07 -0.37 -12.53
C LYS A 70 -3.53 0.67 -13.50
#